data_AF-A0A941UMC1-F1
#
_entry.id   AF-A0A941UMC1-F1
#
_cell.length_a   1.000
_cell.length_b   1.000
_cell.length_c   1.000
_cell.angle_alpha   90.00
_cell.angle_beta   90.00
_cell.angle_gamma   90.00
#
_symmetry.space_group_name_H-M   'P 1'
#
loop_
_entity.id
_entity.type
_entity.pdbx_description
1 polymer ?
#
loop_
_entity_poly.entity_id
_entity_poly.type
_entity_poly.pdbx_seq_one_letter_code
_entity_poly.pdbx_strand_id
1 'polypeptide(L)'
;MDYTIKIGGEAGQGIQTIGDTLGHVFARAGFHVFTNQDYESRVRGGHNYYQVRFADQPVMAPKEAVDIIVALDKESIQLHEHELTKLGQIIYDADTLKEKHDKQAFLDIPFSRLATEHGGDKIMANTVATGAVLGMLNMDLGFLMGIIDEIFRKKGEKVVTANRNAALAGYDHAIKSCLKCNFAVNVDDKAGPRMLVGGSEAIALGALASGVKFYSAYPMTPSTGIMNYLAGKEQEYSIVVEQAEDEIAAINMALGASFAGVRAMTGTSGGGFALMVEGVSLAAMTETPVVIALGQRPGPATGLPTKTEQADLHMALHAGHGEFPRFI
;
A
#
# COMPACT_ATOMS: atom_id res chain seq x y z
N MET A 1 -22.76 3.28 -3.78
CA MET A 1 -21.70 4.18 -4.29
C MET A 1 -20.41 3.38 -4.38
N ASP A 2 -19.67 3.45 -5.49
CA ASP A 2 -18.41 2.68 -5.66
C ASP A 2 -17.49 3.40 -6.66
N TYR A 3 -16.44 4.03 -6.14
CA TYR A 3 -15.50 4.83 -6.92
C TYR A 3 -14.08 4.28 -6.84
N THR A 4 -13.34 4.44 -7.93
CA THR A 4 -11.93 4.05 -8.03
C THR A 4 -11.08 5.25 -8.44
N ILE A 5 -10.04 5.52 -7.66
CA ILE A 5 -9.06 6.57 -7.91
C ILE A 5 -7.72 5.91 -8.21
N LYS A 6 -7.09 6.26 -9.33
CA LYS A 6 -5.75 5.79 -9.69
C LYS A 6 -4.79 6.97 -9.71
N ILE A 7 -3.72 6.86 -8.92
CA ILE A 7 -2.63 7.83 -8.89
C ILE A 7 -1.47 7.21 -9.66
N GLY A 8 -1.05 7.84 -10.74
CA GLY A 8 0.07 7.41 -11.56
C GLY A 8 1.22 8.40 -11.52
N GLY A 9 2.45 7.89 -11.67
CA GLY A 9 3.63 8.72 -11.83
C GLY A 9 4.94 7.93 -11.78
N GLU A 10 6.04 8.66 -11.78
CA GLU A 10 7.37 8.10 -11.56
C GLU A 10 7.65 7.80 -10.08
N ALA A 11 8.47 6.77 -9.83
CA ALA A 11 8.93 6.45 -8.48
C ALA A 11 9.60 7.67 -7.82
N GLY A 12 9.06 8.09 -6.66
CA GLY A 12 9.56 9.23 -5.89
C GLY A 12 8.73 10.50 -6.03
N GLN A 13 7.72 10.55 -6.91
CA GLN A 13 6.79 11.70 -6.99
C GLN A 13 5.77 11.74 -5.84
N GLY A 14 5.70 10.69 -5.00
CA GLY A 14 4.82 10.64 -3.82
C GLY A 14 3.43 10.06 -4.07
N ILE A 15 3.31 9.21 -5.09
CA ILE A 15 2.13 8.40 -5.44
C ILE A 15 1.59 7.64 -4.21
N GLN A 16 2.49 6.99 -3.47
CA GLN A 16 2.15 6.26 -2.24
C GLN A 16 1.57 7.18 -1.17
N THR A 17 2.16 8.36 -0.95
CA THR A 17 1.67 9.32 0.04
C THR A 17 0.24 9.76 -0.27
N ILE A 18 -0.09 10.03 -1.54
CA ILE A 18 -1.45 10.39 -1.95
C ILE A 18 -2.39 9.21 -1.72
N GLY A 19 -2.01 8.02 -2.20
CA GLY A 19 -2.81 6.80 -2.08
C GLY A 19 -3.14 6.42 -0.64
N ASP A 20 -2.12 6.35 0.23
CA ASP A 20 -2.29 6.02 1.65
C ASP A 20 -3.12 7.08 2.37
N THR A 21 -2.89 8.38 2.09
CA THR A 21 -3.67 9.47 2.69
C THR A 21 -5.14 9.39 2.30
N LEU A 22 -5.45 9.20 1.00
CA LEU A 22 -6.83 9.02 0.54
C LEU A 22 -7.47 7.77 1.14
N GLY A 23 -6.75 6.64 1.19
CA GLY A 23 -7.22 5.42 1.82
C GLY A 23 -7.61 5.63 3.29
N HIS A 24 -6.78 6.35 4.05
CA HIS A 24 -7.08 6.71 5.43
C HIS A 24 -8.26 7.69 5.55
N VAL A 25 -8.38 8.68 4.66
CA VAL A 25 -9.54 9.59 4.64
C VAL A 25 -10.82 8.80 4.47
N PHE A 26 -10.90 7.94 3.45
CA PHE A 26 -12.11 7.16 3.18
C PHE A 26 -12.44 6.17 4.29
N ALA A 27 -11.43 5.50 4.86
CA ALA A 27 -11.63 4.59 5.99
C ALA A 27 -12.14 5.32 7.25
N ARG A 28 -11.62 6.53 7.54
CA ARG A 28 -12.08 7.36 8.66
C ARG A 28 -13.48 7.93 8.45
N ALA A 29 -13.84 8.19 7.21
CA ALA A 29 -15.19 8.58 6.80
C ALA A 29 -16.18 7.39 6.77
N GLY A 30 -15.77 6.19 7.21
CA GLY A 30 -16.66 5.04 7.35
C GLY A 30 -16.85 4.17 6.10
N PHE A 31 -16.18 4.49 4.99
CA PHE A 31 -16.25 3.72 3.75
C PHE A 31 -15.42 2.43 3.80
N HIS A 32 -15.82 1.44 3.01
CA HIS A 32 -15.01 0.26 2.76
C HIS A 32 -13.97 0.58 1.69
N VAL A 33 -12.70 0.29 1.97
CA VAL A 33 -11.57 0.67 1.10
C VAL A 33 -10.80 -0.57 0.71
N PHE A 34 -10.45 -0.67 -0.57
CA PHE A 34 -9.49 -1.63 -1.10
C PHE A 34 -8.41 -0.88 -1.86
N THR A 35 -7.14 -1.04 -1.46
CA THR A 35 -6.01 -0.43 -2.14
C THR A 35 -5.20 -1.48 -2.91
N ASN A 36 -4.66 -1.08 -4.06
CA ASN A 36 -3.77 -1.89 -4.86
C ASN A 36 -2.59 -1.05 -5.32
N GLN A 37 -1.38 -1.58 -5.21
CA GLN A 37 -0.16 -0.89 -5.63
C GLN A 37 0.51 -1.71 -6.72
N ASP A 38 0.96 -1.04 -7.76
CA ASP A 38 1.77 -1.63 -8.81
C ASP A 38 3.04 -0.82 -8.97
N TYR A 39 4.16 -1.51 -8.80
CA TYR A 39 5.47 -0.92 -8.93
C TYR A 39 6.43 -1.87 -9.64
N GLU A 40 7.40 -1.28 -10.32
CA GLU A 40 8.47 -2.04 -10.97
C GLU A 40 9.50 -2.53 -9.93
N SER A 41 10.27 -3.56 -10.26
CA SER A 41 11.42 -3.98 -9.46
C SER A 41 12.61 -3.00 -9.61
N ARG A 42 12.36 -1.71 -9.40
CA ARG A 42 13.29 -0.59 -9.53
C ARG A 42 13.09 0.40 -8.38
N VAL A 43 14.20 0.94 -7.86
CA VAL A 43 14.16 1.90 -6.73
C VAL A 43 13.85 3.33 -7.19
N ARG A 44 14.21 3.67 -8.44
CA ARG A 44 13.96 5.00 -9.04
C ARG A 44 13.59 4.87 -10.51
N GLY A 45 12.75 5.79 -10.96
CA GLY A 45 12.21 5.83 -12.32
C GLY A 45 11.19 4.71 -12.56
N GLY A 46 10.70 4.66 -13.81
CA GLY A 46 9.62 3.75 -14.20
C GLY A 46 8.26 4.25 -13.72
N HIS A 47 7.23 3.83 -14.44
CA HIS A 47 5.85 4.13 -14.11
C HIS A 47 5.36 3.24 -12.98
N ASN A 48 4.72 3.85 -11.98
CA ASN A 48 4.07 3.14 -10.88
C ASN A 48 2.66 3.69 -10.74
N TYR A 49 1.75 2.89 -10.18
CA TYR A 49 0.45 3.40 -9.79
C TYR A 49 0.00 2.90 -8.42
N TYR A 50 -0.78 3.74 -7.77
CA TYR A 50 -1.52 3.40 -6.56
C TYR A 50 -3.00 3.57 -6.85
N GLN A 51 -3.78 2.52 -6.64
CA GLN A 51 -5.21 2.54 -6.84
C GLN A 51 -5.94 2.43 -5.50
N VAL A 52 -6.90 3.31 -5.29
CA VAL A 52 -7.80 3.34 -4.12
C VAL A 52 -9.22 3.15 -4.61
N ARG A 53 -9.84 2.01 -4.30
CA ARG A 53 -11.27 1.79 -4.49
C ARG A 53 -11.99 1.98 -3.17
N PHE A 54 -13.07 2.74 -3.14
CA PHE A 54 -13.88 2.90 -1.94
C PHE A 54 -15.38 2.87 -2.25
N ALA A 55 -16.17 2.35 -1.31
CA ALA A 55 -17.60 2.16 -1.46
C ALA A 55 -18.35 2.26 -0.13
N ASP A 56 -19.66 2.47 -0.23
CA ASP A 56 -20.61 2.40 0.89
C ASP A 56 -20.98 0.94 1.28
N GLN A 57 -20.48 -0.04 0.54
CA GLN A 57 -20.64 -1.47 0.78
C GLN A 57 -19.28 -2.18 0.78
N PRO A 58 -19.15 -3.37 1.39
CA PRO A 58 -17.90 -4.12 1.40
C PRO A 58 -17.31 -4.34 0.00
N VAL A 59 -16.01 -4.07 -0.15
CA VAL A 59 -15.21 -4.30 -1.36
C VAL A 59 -14.03 -5.21 -1.04
N MET A 60 -13.78 -6.20 -1.91
CA MET A 60 -12.81 -7.28 -1.66
C MET A 60 -11.78 -7.44 -2.79
N ALA A 61 -11.82 -6.56 -3.80
CA ALA A 61 -10.98 -6.67 -4.98
C ALA A 61 -10.78 -5.30 -5.66
N PRO A 62 -9.69 -5.12 -6.42
CA PRO A 62 -9.55 -3.96 -7.29
C PRO A 62 -10.59 -3.98 -8.41
N LYS A 63 -10.76 -2.84 -9.08
CA LYS A 63 -11.66 -2.66 -10.22
C LYS A 63 -10.85 -2.05 -11.36
N GLU A 64 -10.99 -2.58 -12.58
CA GLU A 64 -10.24 -2.07 -13.74
C GLU A 64 -10.66 -0.66 -14.14
N ALA A 65 -11.97 -0.40 -14.16
CA ALA A 65 -12.49 0.91 -14.53
C ALA A 65 -12.23 1.96 -13.43
N VAL A 66 -11.72 3.12 -13.84
CA VAL A 66 -11.27 4.20 -12.95
C VAL A 66 -12.16 5.44 -13.09
N ASP A 67 -12.54 6.04 -11.97
CA ASP A 67 -13.39 7.22 -11.92
C ASP A 67 -12.57 8.52 -11.82
N ILE A 68 -11.42 8.50 -11.15
CA ILE A 68 -10.49 9.64 -11.10
C ILE A 68 -9.07 9.16 -11.35
N ILE A 69 -8.38 9.74 -12.33
CA ILE A 69 -6.95 9.54 -12.53
C ILE A 69 -6.21 10.79 -12.04
N VAL A 70 -5.28 10.62 -11.11
CA VAL A 70 -4.32 11.65 -10.70
C VAL A 70 -3.03 11.39 -11.46
N ALA A 71 -2.77 12.17 -12.50
CA ALA A 71 -1.60 12.01 -13.36
C ALA A 71 -0.48 12.97 -12.93
N LEU A 72 0.61 12.41 -12.38
CA LEU A 72 1.80 13.17 -11.99
C LEU A 72 2.84 13.27 -13.13
N ASP A 73 2.66 12.48 -14.19
CA ASP A 73 3.45 12.50 -15.41
C ASP A 73 2.57 12.22 -16.66
N LYS A 74 3.20 12.26 -17.83
CA LYS A 74 2.54 11.97 -19.11
C LYS A 74 2.23 10.49 -19.30
N GLU A 75 3.12 9.64 -18.83
CA GLU A 75 3.02 8.18 -18.99
C GLU A 75 1.75 7.64 -18.33
N SER A 76 1.38 8.20 -17.16
CA SER A 76 0.11 7.92 -16.47
C SER A 76 -1.13 8.13 -17.34
N ILE A 77 -1.16 9.22 -18.12
CA ILE A 77 -2.28 9.51 -19.02
C ILE A 77 -2.27 8.51 -20.17
N GLN A 78 -1.12 8.31 -20.80
CA GLN A 78 -0.97 7.43 -21.96
C GLN A 78 -1.36 5.98 -21.63
N LEU A 79 -0.97 5.49 -20.45
CA LEU A 79 -1.24 4.12 -20.03
C LEU A 79 -2.67 3.94 -19.51
N HIS A 80 -3.25 4.91 -18.81
CA HIS A 80 -4.50 4.69 -18.06
C HIS A 80 -5.72 5.45 -18.58
N GLU A 81 -5.60 6.36 -19.55
CA GLU A 81 -6.78 7.09 -20.09
C GLU A 81 -7.88 6.14 -20.57
N HIS A 82 -7.50 4.99 -21.15
CA HIS A 82 -8.45 3.99 -21.66
C HIS A 82 -9.27 3.28 -20.56
N GLU A 83 -8.82 3.33 -19.31
CA GLU A 83 -9.50 2.74 -18.15
C GLU A 83 -10.59 3.67 -17.57
N LEU A 84 -10.63 4.93 -18.01
CA LEU A 84 -11.49 5.96 -17.45
C LEU A 84 -12.98 5.65 -17.73
N THR A 85 -13.82 5.78 -16.71
CA THR A 85 -15.27 5.66 -16.88
C THR A 85 -15.82 6.82 -17.73
N LYS A 86 -17.03 6.66 -18.27
CA LYS A 86 -17.69 7.70 -19.09
C LYS A 86 -17.85 9.05 -18.39
N LEU A 87 -17.97 9.04 -17.06
CA LEU A 87 -18.09 10.23 -16.21
C LEU A 87 -16.78 10.55 -15.47
N GLY A 88 -15.74 9.76 -15.69
CA GLY A 88 -14.48 9.89 -14.97
C GLY A 88 -13.73 11.16 -15.36
N GLN A 89 -12.79 11.54 -14.51
CA GLN A 89 -11.98 12.75 -14.67
C GLN A 89 -10.50 12.44 -14.50
N ILE A 90 -9.65 13.13 -15.25
CA ILE A 90 -8.20 13.10 -15.16
C ILE A 90 -7.74 14.45 -14.63
N ILE A 91 -7.14 14.48 -13.45
CA ILE A 91 -6.47 15.67 -12.92
C ILE A 91 -4.98 15.62 -13.20
N TYR A 92 -4.43 16.72 -13.66
CA TYR A 92 -3.03 16.85 -14.04
C TYR A 92 -2.58 18.31 -13.89
N ASP A 93 -1.26 18.54 -13.85
CA ASP A 93 -0.67 19.87 -13.81
C ASP A 93 -0.06 20.21 -15.19
N ALA A 94 -0.71 21.09 -15.94
CA ALA A 94 -0.30 21.44 -17.29
C ALA A 94 1.09 22.08 -17.36
N ASP A 95 1.52 22.82 -16.33
CA ASP A 95 2.85 23.43 -16.28
C ASP A 95 3.92 22.35 -16.07
N THR A 96 3.65 21.39 -15.18
CA THR A 96 4.56 20.29 -14.87
C THR A 96 4.69 19.34 -16.06
N LEU A 97 3.57 18.97 -16.70
CA LEU A 97 3.57 18.10 -17.87
C LEU A 97 3.97 18.84 -19.16
N LYS A 98 3.94 20.18 -19.18
CA LYS A 98 4.16 20.99 -20.39
C LYS A 98 3.22 20.58 -21.54
N GLU A 99 1.98 20.30 -21.20
CA GLU A 99 0.94 19.84 -22.13
C GLU A 99 -0.42 20.32 -21.63
N LYS A 100 -1.34 20.61 -22.56
CA LYS A 100 -2.73 20.96 -22.26
C LYS A 100 -3.66 20.05 -23.03
N HIS A 101 -4.73 19.65 -22.38
CA HIS A 101 -5.78 18.83 -22.95
C HIS A 101 -7.11 19.59 -22.91
N ASP A 102 -7.76 19.71 -24.07
CA ASP A 102 -9.04 20.42 -24.22
C ASP A 102 -10.26 19.49 -24.05
N LYS A 103 -10.03 18.20 -23.81
CA LYS A 103 -11.09 17.19 -23.59
C LYS A 103 -11.81 17.48 -22.27
N GLN A 104 -13.13 17.32 -22.26
CA GLN A 104 -13.95 17.57 -21.06
C GLN A 104 -13.55 16.72 -19.84
N ALA A 105 -12.99 15.53 -20.05
CA ALA A 105 -12.56 14.64 -18.97
C ALA A 105 -11.25 15.09 -18.31
N PHE A 106 -10.58 16.12 -18.81
CA PHE A 106 -9.30 16.59 -18.32
C PHE A 106 -9.47 17.89 -17.54
N LEU A 107 -8.90 17.92 -16.34
CA LEU A 107 -8.97 19.06 -15.44
C LEU A 107 -7.56 19.50 -15.05
N ASP A 108 -7.17 20.69 -15.51
CA ASP A 108 -5.89 21.31 -15.18
C ASP A 108 -5.91 21.87 -13.76
N ILE A 109 -5.15 21.23 -12.88
CA ILE A 109 -4.95 21.64 -11.49
C ILE A 109 -3.44 21.90 -11.33
N PRO A 110 -3.02 23.16 -11.13
CA PRO A 110 -1.61 23.50 -11.10
C PRO A 110 -0.99 23.14 -9.73
N PHE A 111 -0.78 21.83 -9.50
CA PHE A 111 -0.33 21.27 -8.22
C PHE A 111 0.92 21.97 -7.70
N SER A 112 1.94 22.14 -8.53
CA SER A 112 3.22 22.74 -8.16
C SER A 112 3.07 24.22 -7.78
N ARG A 113 2.22 24.95 -8.50
CA ARG A 113 1.99 26.38 -8.27
C ARG A 113 1.24 26.59 -6.96
N LEU A 114 0.12 25.89 -6.77
CA LEU A 114 -0.68 25.95 -5.54
C LEU A 114 0.14 25.54 -4.31
N ALA A 115 0.99 24.50 -4.46
CA ALA A 115 1.88 24.06 -3.39
C ALA A 115 2.91 25.14 -3.01
N THR A 116 3.47 25.84 -3.99
CA THR A 116 4.44 26.91 -3.74
C THR A 116 3.78 28.14 -3.14
N GLU A 117 2.63 28.57 -3.67
CA GLU A 117 1.93 29.79 -3.25
C GLU A 117 1.31 29.66 -1.84
N HIS A 118 0.73 28.50 -1.52
CA HIS A 118 -0.01 28.31 -0.26
C HIS A 118 0.73 27.43 0.77
N GLY A 119 1.57 26.49 0.31
CA GLY A 119 2.37 25.60 1.16
C GLY A 119 3.85 26.01 1.26
N GLY A 120 4.32 26.94 0.43
CA GLY A 120 5.70 27.44 0.44
C GLY A 120 6.72 26.56 -0.27
N ASP A 121 6.39 25.31 -0.63
CA ASP A 121 7.31 24.39 -1.32
C ASP A 121 6.56 23.43 -2.25
N LYS A 122 7.18 23.12 -3.40
CA LYS A 122 6.66 22.22 -4.43
C LYS A 122 6.46 20.79 -3.92
N ILE A 123 7.17 20.38 -2.88
CA ILE A 123 7.03 19.05 -2.26
C ILE A 123 5.60 18.78 -1.76
N MET A 124 4.82 19.84 -1.52
CA MET A 124 3.41 19.74 -1.11
C MET A 124 2.44 19.56 -2.28
N ALA A 125 2.92 19.39 -3.52
CA ALA A 125 2.09 19.10 -4.68
C ALA A 125 1.18 17.87 -4.45
N ASN A 126 1.66 16.87 -3.72
CA ASN A 126 0.89 15.69 -3.35
C ASN A 126 -0.27 16.01 -2.40
N THR A 127 -0.04 16.95 -1.48
CA THR A 127 -1.07 17.45 -0.56
C THR A 127 -2.14 18.24 -1.31
N VAL A 128 -1.74 19.06 -2.29
CA VAL A 128 -2.66 19.75 -3.20
C VAL A 128 -3.49 18.74 -3.99
N ALA A 129 -2.86 17.72 -4.59
CA ALA A 129 -3.54 16.68 -5.37
C ALA A 129 -4.57 15.91 -4.51
N THR A 130 -4.20 15.58 -3.27
CA THR A 130 -5.11 14.94 -2.31
C THR A 130 -6.32 15.83 -1.99
N GLY A 131 -6.08 17.11 -1.69
CA GLY A 131 -7.15 18.08 -1.45
C GLY A 131 -8.06 18.28 -2.67
N ALA A 132 -7.47 18.33 -3.87
CA ALA A 132 -8.20 18.43 -5.11
C ALA A 132 -9.15 17.25 -5.32
N VAL A 133 -8.70 16.00 -5.12
CA VAL A 133 -9.56 14.82 -5.20
C VAL A 133 -10.75 14.93 -4.24
N LEU A 134 -10.53 15.35 -2.99
CA LEU A 134 -11.64 15.54 -2.04
C LEU A 134 -12.60 16.66 -2.46
N GLY A 135 -12.09 17.74 -3.07
CA GLY A 135 -12.90 18.82 -3.62
C GLY A 135 -13.78 18.35 -4.79
N MET A 136 -13.26 17.49 -5.66
CA MET A 136 -14.03 16.86 -6.74
C MET A 136 -15.14 15.95 -6.20
N LEU A 137 -14.86 15.24 -5.11
CA LEU A 137 -15.81 14.36 -4.44
C LEU A 137 -16.80 15.11 -3.52
N ASN A 138 -16.60 16.42 -3.34
CA ASN A 138 -17.36 17.27 -2.42
C ASN A 138 -17.41 16.70 -0.98
N MET A 139 -16.28 16.18 -0.51
CA MET A 139 -16.15 15.58 0.83
C MET A 139 -15.58 16.58 1.84
N ASP A 140 -15.95 16.42 3.12
CA ASP A 140 -15.38 17.25 4.18
C ASP A 140 -13.86 17.11 4.28
N LEU A 141 -13.18 18.25 4.25
CA LEU A 141 -11.73 18.34 4.36
C LEU A 141 -11.23 18.04 5.79
N GLY A 142 -12.12 18.06 6.79
CA GLY A 142 -11.81 17.78 8.20
C GLY A 142 -11.05 16.47 8.42
N PHE A 143 -11.43 15.39 7.72
CA PHE A 143 -10.74 14.10 7.79
C PHE A 143 -9.27 14.19 7.33
N LEU A 144 -9.03 14.89 6.22
CA LEU A 144 -7.68 15.12 5.70
C LEU A 144 -6.85 15.99 6.65
N MET A 145 -7.46 17.03 7.23
CA MET A 145 -6.79 17.91 8.19
C MET A 145 -6.30 17.14 9.42
N GLY A 146 -7.12 16.23 9.96
CA GLY A 146 -6.71 15.37 11.07
C GLY A 146 -5.55 14.43 10.71
N ILE A 147 -5.54 13.88 9.50
CA ILE A 147 -4.44 13.02 9.03
C ILE A 147 -3.15 13.83 8.84
N ILE A 148 -3.23 15.03 8.25
CA ILE A 148 -2.08 15.94 8.08
C ILE A 148 -1.45 16.26 9.44
N ASP A 149 -2.27 16.53 10.46
CA ASP A 149 -1.77 16.77 11.80
C ASP A 149 -0.99 15.58 12.33
N GLU A 150 -1.56 14.37 12.24
CA GLU A 150 -0.92 13.16 12.77
C GLU A 150 0.41 12.85 12.07
N ILE A 151 0.45 12.93 10.74
CA ILE A 151 1.64 12.63 9.94
C ILE A 151 2.75 13.65 10.21
N PHE A 152 2.42 14.94 10.25
CA PHE A 152 3.41 16.01 10.29
C PHE A 152 3.64 16.61 11.68
N ARG A 153 2.93 16.14 12.73
CA ARG A 153 3.08 16.63 14.12
C ARG A 153 4.54 16.71 14.56
N LYS A 154 5.32 15.65 14.27
CA LYS A 154 6.73 15.56 14.67
C LYS A 154 7.65 16.52 13.90
N LYS A 155 7.20 17.07 12.76
CA LYS A 155 7.94 18.03 11.94
C LYS A 155 7.67 19.50 12.31
N GLY A 156 6.75 19.74 13.25
CA GLY A 156 6.46 21.07 13.82
C GLY A 156 5.30 21.81 13.14
N GLU A 157 4.70 22.75 13.86
CA GLU A 157 3.44 23.42 13.45
C GLU A 157 3.54 24.15 12.12
N LYS A 158 4.69 24.76 11.78
CA LYS A 158 4.87 25.45 10.49
C LYS A 158 4.64 24.51 9.30
N VAL A 159 5.14 23.28 9.38
CA VAL A 159 4.99 22.27 8.33
C VAL A 159 3.55 21.77 8.25
N VAL A 160 2.91 21.60 9.40
CA VAL A 160 1.48 21.21 9.49
C VAL A 160 0.60 22.28 8.82
N THR A 161 0.72 23.54 9.24
CA THR A 161 -0.07 24.65 8.70
C THR A 161 0.15 24.83 7.19
N ALA A 162 1.39 24.71 6.73
CA ALA A 162 1.71 24.78 5.31
C ALA A 162 1.03 23.66 4.50
N ASN A 163 1.04 22.42 4.99
CA ASN A 163 0.32 21.32 4.34
C ASN A 163 -1.20 21.52 4.37
N ARG A 164 -1.77 22.01 5.48
CA ARG A 164 -3.20 22.34 5.57
C ARG A 164 -3.61 23.38 4.52
N ASN A 165 -2.82 24.44 4.37
CA ASN A 165 -3.06 25.48 3.37
C ASN A 165 -2.96 24.93 1.94
N ALA A 166 -1.98 24.07 1.66
CA ALA A 166 -1.83 23.41 0.37
C ALA A 166 -3.03 22.49 0.05
N ALA A 167 -3.49 21.71 1.03
CA ALA A 167 -4.69 20.86 0.88
C ALA A 167 -5.94 21.69 0.58
N LEU A 168 -6.16 22.78 1.33
CA LEU A 168 -7.30 23.69 1.13
C LEU A 168 -7.25 24.36 -0.25
N ALA A 169 -6.08 24.79 -0.71
CA ALA A 169 -5.91 25.39 -2.02
C ALA A 169 -6.28 24.41 -3.16
N GLY A 170 -5.84 23.15 -3.04
CA GLY A 170 -6.23 22.09 -3.99
C GLY A 170 -7.74 21.83 -4.00
N TYR A 171 -8.33 21.74 -2.81
CA TYR A 171 -9.77 21.54 -2.61
C TYR A 171 -10.61 22.66 -3.24
N ASP A 172 -10.30 23.92 -2.92
CA ASP A 172 -11.01 25.09 -3.43
C ASP A 172 -10.87 25.24 -4.94
N HIS A 173 -9.69 24.96 -5.49
CA HIS A 173 -9.44 24.99 -6.93
C HIS A 173 -10.27 23.93 -7.65
N ALA A 174 -10.32 22.71 -7.10
CA ALA A 174 -11.11 21.62 -7.67
C ALA A 174 -12.61 21.95 -7.66
N ILE A 175 -13.19 22.44 -6.55
CA ILE A 175 -14.62 22.82 -6.50
C ILE A 175 -14.98 23.83 -7.59
N LYS A 176 -14.13 24.84 -7.82
CA LYS A 176 -14.37 25.88 -8.82
C LYS A 176 -14.22 25.37 -10.26
N SER A 177 -13.32 24.42 -10.48
CA SER A 177 -12.94 23.97 -11.82
C SER A 177 -13.76 22.74 -12.28
N CYS A 178 -14.20 21.90 -11.34
CA CYS A 178 -14.92 20.65 -11.56
C CYS A 178 -16.44 20.86 -11.71
N LEU A 179 -16.88 21.90 -12.44
CA LEU A 179 -18.31 22.29 -12.52
C LEU A 179 -19.23 21.22 -13.13
N LYS A 180 -18.66 20.26 -13.86
CA LYS A 180 -19.38 19.14 -14.50
C LYS A 180 -19.15 17.80 -13.82
N CYS A 181 -18.45 17.80 -12.69
CA CYS A 181 -18.16 16.58 -11.96
C CYS A 181 -19.41 16.12 -11.24
N ASN A 182 -19.81 14.87 -11.50
CA ASN A 182 -21.04 14.30 -10.98
C ASN A 182 -20.73 13.19 -9.97
N PHE A 183 -19.79 13.45 -9.07
CA PHE A 183 -19.48 12.55 -7.97
C PHE A 183 -20.45 12.86 -6.83
N ALA A 184 -21.28 11.87 -6.47
CA ALA A 184 -22.12 11.93 -5.29
C ALA A 184 -21.51 11.02 -4.22
N VAL A 185 -20.95 11.62 -3.17
CA VAL A 185 -20.45 10.93 -1.99
C VAL A 185 -21.29 11.35 -0.79
N ASN A 186 -22.02 10.40 -0.20
CA ASN A 186 -22.75 10.61 1.04
C ASN A 186 -22.02 9.88 2.15
N VAL A 187 -21.48 10.64 3.10
CA VAL A 187 -20.87 10.09 4.32
C VAL A 187 -22.01 9.65 5.25
N ASP A 188 -21.98 8.40 5.71
CA ASP A 188 -22.92 7.93 6.73
C ASP A 188 -22.33 8.23 8.11
N ASP A 189 -22.87 9.23 8.79
CA ASP A 189 -22.44 9.62 10.14
C ASP A 189 -22.57 8.48 11.17
N LYS A 190 -23.35 7.43 10.88
CA LYS A 190 -23.47 6.23 11.73
C LYS A 190 -22.35 5.23 11.47
N ALA A 191 -21.71 5.28 10.32
CA ALA A 191 -20.56 4.44 10.00
C ALA A 191 -19.35 4.97 10.77
N GLY A 192 -18.97 4.26 11.85
CA GLY A 192 -17.76 4.59 12.61
C GLY A 192 -16.47 4.40 11.78
N PRO A 193 -15.35 4.97 12.26
CA PRO A 193 -14.07 4.85 11.57
C PRO A 193 -13.65 3.38 11.43
N ARG A 194 -13.07 3.04 10.27
CA ARG A 194 -12.59 1.69 9.98
C ARG A 194 -11.08 1.59 10.08
N MET A 195 -10.60 0.39 10.42
CA MET A 195 -9.19 0.05 10.36
C MET A 195 -8.80 -0.24 8.90
N LEU A 196 -7.75 0.42 8.43
CA LEU A 196 -7.06 0.06 7.19
C LEU A 196 -5.82 -0.75 7.59
N VAL A 197 -5.67 -1.95 7.03
CA VAL A 197 -4.59 -2.88 7.38
C VAL A 197 -4.03 -3.54 6.13
N GLY A 198 -2.70 -3.55 5.99
CA GLY A 198 -2.03 -4.24 4.89
C GLY A 198 -1.97 -5.76 5.13
N GLY A 199 -1.82 -6.56 4.06
CA GLY A 199 -1.76 -8.02 4.18
C GLY A 199 -0.62 -8.52 5.07
N SER A 200 0.59 -8.00 4.89
CA SER A 200 1.75 -8.34 5.72
C SER A 200 1.58 -7.92 7.18
N GLU A 201 0.94 -6.77 7.43
CA GLU A 201 0.63 -6.29 8.78
C GLU A 201 -0.42 -7.17 9.44
N ALA A 202 -1.45 -7.61 8.70
CA ALA A 202 -2.47 -8.53 9.20
C ALA A 202 -1.86 -9.88 9.62
N ILE A 203 -0.93 -10.43 8.83
CA ILE A 203 -0.18 -11.64 9.19
C ILE A 203 0.64 -11.41 10.46
N ALA A 204 1.36 -10.30 10.55
CA ALA A 204 2.16 -9.96 11.72
C ALA A 204 1.30 -9.78 12.98
N LEU A 205 0.16 -9.08 12.86
CA LEU A 205 -0.82 -8.93 13.94
C LEU A 205 -1.38 -10.27 14.39
N GLY A 206 -1.70 -11.17 13.46
CA GLY A 206 -2.13 -12.53 13.76
C GLY A 206 -1.06 -13.33 14.51
N ALA A 207 0.21 -13.20 14.10
CA ALA A 207 1.35 -13.81 14.78
C ALA A 207 1.53 -13.28 16.21
N LEU A 208 1.45 -11.96 16.41
CA LEU A 208 1.51 -11.33 17.73
C LEU A 208 0.34 -11.76 18.63
N ALA A 209 -0.89 -11.74 18.10
CA ALA A 209 -2.09 -12.19 18.82
C ALA A 209 -2.00 -13.68 19.19
N SER A 210 -1.32 -14.48 18.37
CA SER A 210 -1.03 -15.89 18.63
C SER A 210 0.18 -16.10 19.55
N GLY A 211 0.83 -15.05 20.05
CA GLY A 211 1.93 -15.16 21.01
C GLY A 211 3.25 -15.65 20.42
N VAL A 212 3.53 -15.38 19.13
CA VAL A 212 4.89 -15.57 18.56
C VAL A 212 5.90 -14.75 19.36
N LYS A 213 7.06 -15.36 19.67
CA LYS A 213 8.15 -14.73 20.44
C LYS A 213 9.49 -14.72 19.73
N PHE A 214 9.59 -15.41 18.60
CA PHE A 214 10.78 -15.38 17.75
C PHE A 214 10.38 -15.34 16.29
N TYR A 215 10.95 -14.41 15.52
CA TYR A 215 10.82 -14.36 14.09
C TYR A 215 12.20 -14.18 13.45
N SER A 216 12.56 -15.05 12.51
CA SER A 216 13.80 -14.90 11.73
C SER A 216 13.49 -14.91 10.25
N ALA A 217 14.08 -14.02 9.46
CA ALA A 217 13.91 -14.02 8.02
C ALA A 217 15.09 -13.37 7.29
N TYR A 218 15.28 -13.75 6.03
CA TYR A 218 16.04 -12.98 5.07
C TYR A 218 15.10 -12.07 4.27
N PRO A 219 15.42 -10.78 4.06
CA PRO A 219 14.53 -9.86 3.35
C PRO A 219 14.23 -10.31 1.90
N MET A 220 12.98 -10.62 1.60
CA MET A 220 12.51 -10.91 0.23
C MET A 220 11.08 -10.41 0.01
N THR A 221 10.85 -9.70 -1.11
CA THR A 221 9.50 -9.28 -1.51
C THR A 221 8.61 -10.49 -1.81
N PRO A 222 7.35 -10.54 -1.31
CA PRO A 222 6.63 -9.55 -0.51
C PRO A 222 6.65 -9.79 1.02
N SER A 223 7.36 -10.79 1.54
CA SER A 223 7.31 -11.17 2.96
C SER A 223 8.02 -10.21 3.91
N THR A 224 8.95 -9.38 3.42
CA THR A 224 9.72 -8.41 4.23
C THR A 224 8.84 -7.50 5.09
N GLY A 225 7.62 -7.17 4.63
CA GLY A 225 6.68 -6.36 5.39
C GLY A 225 6.29 -6.97 6.75
N ILE A 226 6.24 -8.30 6.86
CA ILE A 226 5.96 -9.01 8.11
C ILE A 226 7.10 -8.77 9.10
N MET A 227 8.35 -8.95 8.65
CA MET A 227 9.54 -8.73 9.46
C MET A 227 9.62 -7.29 9.97
N ASN A 228 9.42 -6.31 9.09
CA ASN A 228 9.49 -4.90 9.46
C ASN A 228 8.42 -4.53 10.49
N TYR A 229 7.21 -5.05 10.35
CA TYR A 229 6.13 -4.79 11.31
C TYR A 229 6.46 -5.39 12.69
N LEU A 230 6.88 -6.66 12.73
CA LEU A 230 7.26 -7.34 13.97
C LEU A 230 8.47 -6.66 14.64
N ALA A 231 9.48 -6.25 13.86
CA ALA A 231 10.65 -5.53 14.35
C ALA A 231 10.26 -4.20 15.03
N GLY A 232 9.30 -3.48 14.45
CA GLY A 232 8.74 -2.26 15.05
C GLY A 232 7.97 -2.50 16.36
N LYS A 233 7.69 -3.77 16.70
CA LYS A 233 6.88 -4.22 17.84
C LYS A 233 7.65 -5.05 18.87
N GLU A 234 8.97 -5.21 18.71
CA GLU A 234 9.83 -6.00 19.60
C GLU A 234 9.67 -5.65 21.08
N GLN A 235 9.80 -4.36 21.42
CA GLN A 235 9.74 -3.90 22.80
C GLN A 235 8.34 -4.05 23.40
N GLU A 236 7.30 -3.74 22.62
CA GLU A 236 5.90 -3.74 23.07
C GLU A 236 5.40 -5.18 23.36
N TYR A 237 5.82 -6.16 22.56
CA TYR A 237 5.34 -7.54 22.66
C TYR A 237 6.40 -8.53 23.15
N SER A 238 7.60 -8.08 23.46
CA SER A 238 8.75 -8.92 23.85
C SER A 238 8.98 -10.06 22.87
N ILE A 239 9.03 -9.71 21.57
CA ILE A 239 9.40 -10.61 20.48
C ILE A 239 10.83 -10.32 20.06
N VAL A 240 11.59 -11.35 19.70
CA VAL A 240 12.91 -11.22 19.06
C VAL A 240 12.74 -11.35 17.56
N VAL A 241 13.22 -10.38 16.79
CA VAL A 241 13.22 -10.39 15.33
C VAL A 241 14.65 -10.36 14.81
N GLU A 242 15.09 -11.46 14.19
CA GLU A 242 16.43 -11.59 13.66
C GLU A 242 16.43 -11.52 12.13
N GLN A 243 17.21 -10.59 11.57
CA GLN A 243 17.49 -10.58 10.15
C GLN A 243 18.65 -11.54 9.87
N ALA A 244 18.31 -12.76 9.43
CA ALA A 244 19.31 -13.77 9.12
C ALA A 244 20.10 -13.41 7.85
N GLU A 245 21.25 -14.06 7.68
CA GLU A 245 22.14 -13.88 6.52
C GLU A 245 21.59 -14.48 5.22
N ASP A 246 20.77 -15.52 5.33
CA ASP A 246 20.07 -16.19 4.23
C ASP A 246 18.84 -16.97 4.75
N GLU A 247 18.06 -17.56 3.83
CA GLU A 247 16.89 -18.35 4.19
C GLU A 247 17.18 -19.67 4.91
N ILE A 248 18.37 -20.25 4.73
CA ILE A 248 18.79 -21.49 5.41
C ILE A 248 19.02 -21.19 6.90
N ALA A 249 19.74 -20.11 7.19
CA ALA A 249 19.92 -19.62 8.55
C ALA A 249 18.57 -19.22 9.18
N ALA A 250 17.72 -18.52 8.43
CA ALA A 250 16.42 -18.08 8.91
C ALA A 250 15.54 -19.25 9.42
N ILE A 251 15.36 -20.31 8.62
CA ILE A 251 14.53 -21.45 9.04
C ILE A 251 15.16 -22.19 10.23
N ASN A 252 16.47 -22.39 10.22
CA ASN A 252 17.16 -23.13 11.29
C ASN A 252 17.18 -22.35 12.61
N MET A 253 17.27 -21.02 12.58
CA MET A 253 17.09 -20.18 13.77
C MET A 253 15.67 -20.30 14.33
N ALA A 254 14.65 -20.27 13.49
CA ALA A 254 13.26 -20.43 13.92
C ALA A 254 13.02 -21.81 14.55
N LEU A 255 13.60 -22.88 13.98
CA LEU A 255 13.53 -24.21 14.55
C LEU A 255 14.27 -24.30 15.90
N GLY A 256 15.45 -23.72 16.01
CA GLY A 256 16.18 -23.65 17.28
C GLY A 256 15.40 -22.93 18.38
N ALA A 257 14.77 -21.79 18.04
CA ALA A 257 13.90 -21.06 18.96
C ALA A 257 12.66 -21.88 19.37
N SER A 258 12.03 -22.55 18.40
CA SER A 258 10.90 -23.43 18.66
C SER A 258 11.26 -24.59 19.58
N PHE A 259 12.39 -25.24 19.33
CA PHE A 259 12.92 -26.30 20.17
C PHE A 259 13.22 -25.81 21.60
N ALA A 260 13.65 -24.55 21.77
CA ALA A 260 13.82 -23.92 23.08
C ALA A 260 12.51 -23.60 23.81
N GLY A 261 11.36 -23.79 23.16
CA GLY A 261 10.03 -23.73 23.78
C GLY A 261 9.19 -22.50 23.43
N VAL A 262 9.62 -21.66 22.49
CA VAL A 262 8.85 -20.48 22.07
C VAL A 262 8.09 -20.71 20.76
N ARG A 263 6.99 -19.99 20.54
CA ARG A 263 6.33 -19.96 19.22
C ARG A 263 7.22 -19.17 18.26
N ALA A 264 7.74 -19.87 17.25
CA ALA A 264 8.62 -19.29 16.24
C ALA A 264 7.98 -19.29 14.85
N MET A 265 8.33 -18.28 14.06
CA MET A 265 7.83 -18.09 12.70
C MET A 265 8.95 -17.58 11.80
N THR A 266 8.87 -17.88 10.50
CA THR A 266 9.68 -17.24 9.46
C THR A 266 8.79 -16.80 8.31
N GLY A 267 9.30 -15.96 7.41
CA GLY A 267 8.57 -15.52 6.22
C GLY A 267 9.48 -15.38 5.02
N THR A 268 9.00 -15.84 3.87
CA THR A 268 9.76 -15.92 2.61
C THR A 268 8.82 -15.90 1.40
N SER A 269 9.34 -16.20 0.22
CA SER A 269 8.67 -16.32 -1.08
C SER A 269 9.26 -17.52 -1.83
N GLY A 270 8.81 -17.80 -3.05
CA GLY A 270 9.13 -19.05 -3.76
C GLY A 270 10.61 -19.45 -3.75
N GLY A 271 11.51 -18.52 -4.16
CA GLY A 271 12.95 -18.80 -4.22
C GLY A 271 13.60 -19.11 -2.86
N GLY A 272 13.25 -18.36 -1.82
CA GLY A 272 13.74 -18.58 -0.47
C GLY A 272 13.13 -19.81 0.20
N PHE A 273 11.86 -20.12 -0.07
CA PHE A 273 11.23 -21.35 0.38
C PHE A 273 11.94 -22.59 -0.17
N ALA A 274 12.39 -22.55 -1.43
CA ALA A 274 13.19 -23.63 -2.03
C ALA A 274 14.51 -23.90 -1.25
N LEU A 275 15.13 -22.87 -0.68
CA LEU A 275 16.32 -23.01 0.18
C LEU A 275 15.98 -23.57 1.57
N MET A 276 14.77 -23.33 2.07
CA MET A 276 14.32 -23.81 3.39
C MET A 276 13.94 -25.29 3.42
N VAL A 277 13.81 -25.97 2.28
CA VAL A 277 13.23 -27.33 2.16
C VAL A 277 13.92 -28.38 3.04
N GLU A 278 15.23 -28.27 3.23
CA GLU A 278 15.97 -29.16 4.15
C GLU A 278 15.55 -28.92 5.60
N GLY A 279 15.45 -27.66 6.02
CA GLY A 279 14.93 -27.28 7.35
C GLY A 279 13.48 -27.72 7.57
N VAL A 280 12.63 -27.66 6.54
CA VAL A 280 11.26 -28.21 6.60
C VAL A 280 11.26 -29.71 6.88
N SER A 281 12.19 -30.45 6.27
CA SER A 281 12.36 -31.90 6.51
C SER A 281 12.83 -32.17 7.95
N LEU A 282 13.76 -31.34 8.46
CA LEU A 282 14.23 -31.40 9.84
C LEU A 282 13.08 -31.14 10.82
N ALA A 283 12.29 -30.09 10.61
CA ALA A 283 11.16 -29.73 11.46
C ALA A 283 10.19 -30.89 11.68
N ALA A 284 9.90 -31.62 10.60
CA ALA A 284 9.04 -32.80 10.65
C ALA A 284 9.69 -33.97 11.38
N MET A 285 10.96 -34.27 11.08
CA MET A 285 11.69 -35.37 11.72
C MET A 285 11.82 -35.17 13.24
N THR A 286 11.97 -33.93 13.69
CA THR A 286 12.10 -33.58 15.12
C THR A 286 10.79 -33.16 15.77
N GLU A 287 9.65 -33.26 15.05
CA GLU A 287 8.33 -32.81 15.50
C GLU A 287 8.34 -31.40 16.09
N THR A 288 9.17 -30.52 15.53
CA THR A 288 9.41 -29.17 16.03
C THR A 288 8.48 -28.17 15.32
N PRO A 289 7.54 -27.52 16.03
CA PRO A 289 6.56 -26.65 15.38
C PRO A 289 7.20 -25.43 14.73
N VAL A 290 6.84 -25.09 13.49
CA VAL A 290 7.24 -23.82 12.87
C VAL A 290 6.16 -23.37 11.88
N VAL A 291 5.92 -22.06 11.82
CA VAL A 291 5.05 -21.46 10.80
C VAL A 291 5.92 -20.72 9.78
N ILE A 292 5.69 -20.99 8.50
CA ILE A 292 6.40 -20.33 7.39
C ILE A 292 5.36 -19.53 6.59
N ALA A 293 5.45 -18.20 6.62
CA ALA A 293 4.65 -17.35 5.74
C ALA A 293 5.22 -17.37 4.33
N LEU A 294 4.52 -18.03 3.41
CA LEU A 294 4.89 -18.10 1.98
C LEU A 294 4.18 -17.00 1.18
N GLY A 295 4.85 -15.88 0.99
CA GLY A 295 4.39 -14.79 0.12
C GLY A 295 4.60 -15.14 -1.35
N GLN A 296 3.61 -15.79 -1.98
CA GLN A 296 3.72 -16.25 -3.37
C GLN A 296 3.87 -15.09 -4.35
N ARG A 297 4.79 -15.25 -5.30
CA ARG A 297 5.05 -14.30 -6.40
C ARG A 297 5.43 -15.09 -7.66
N PRO A 298 5.37 -14.49 -8.85
CA PRO A 298 5.65 -15.23 -10.07
C PRO A 298 7.07 -15.78 -10.12
N GLY A 299 7.16 -17.05 -10.49
CA GLY A 299 8.40 -17.75 -10.81
C GLY A 299 8.52 -18.03 -12.32
N PRO A 300 9.35 -19.01 -12.74
CA PRO A 300 10.37 -19.71 -11.94
C PRO A 300 11.58 -18.80 -11.63
N ALA A 301 12.47 -19.30 -10.76
CA ALA A 301 13.67 -18.58 -10.31
C ALA A 301 13.33 -17.20 -9.73
N THR A 302 13.97 -16.12 -10.19
CA THR A 302 13.65 -14.75 -9.74
C THR A 302 12.23 -14.34 -10.14
N GLY A 303 11.78 -14.78 -11.32
CA GLY A 303 10.49 -14.45 -11.92
C GLY A 303 10.19 -12.95 -11.94
N LEU A 304 9.04 -12.53 -11.41
CA LEU A 304 8.58 -11.14 -11.35
C LEU A 304 8.34 -10.72 -9.88
N PRO A 305 9.37 -10.24 -9.16
CA PRO A 305 9.31 -10.05 -7.71
C PRO A 305 8.20 -9.14 -7.16
N THR A 306 7.68 -8.23 -7.99
CA THR A 306 6.69 -7.21 -7.62
C THR A 306 5.28 -7.49 -8.15
N LYS A 307 5.09 -8.64 -8.81
CA LYS A 307 3.80 -9.09 -9.32
C LYS A 307 3.26 -10.24 -8.47
N THR A 308 2.02 -10.65 -8.71
CA THR A 308 1.35 -11.73 -7.97
C THR A 308 1.11 -12.95 -8.86
N GLU A 309 1.30 -14.14 -8.31
CA GLU A 309 0.93 -15.43 -8.90
C GLU A 309 0.72 -16.44 -7.76
N GLN A 310 -0.06 -17.49 -8.00
CA GLN A 310 -0.34 -18.57 -7.04
C GLN A 310 0.26 -19.91 -7.51
N ALA A 311 1.52 -19.91 -7.95
CA ALA A 311 2.17 -21.06 -8.58
C ALA A 311 2.99 -21.93 -7.62
N ASP A 312 3.08 -21.57 -6.33
CA ASP A 312 3.94 -22.28 -5.37
C ASP A 312 3.22 -23.42 -4.62
N LEU A 313 1.93 -23.67 -4.90
CA LEU A 313 1.14 -24.68 -4.18
C LEU A 313 1.77 -26.09 -4.21
N HIS A 314 2.20 -26.55 -5.40
CA HIS A 314 2.84 -27.87 -5.51
C HIS A 314 4.18 -27.93 -4.81
N MET A 315 4.94 -26.84 -4.82
CA MET A 315 6.19 -26.76 -4.06
C MET A 315 5.90 -26.87 -2.56
N ALA A 316 4.90 -26.16 -2.05
CA ALA A 316 4.52 -26.24 -0.64
C ALA A 316 4.04 -27.66 -0.24
N LEU A 317 3.20 -28.29 -1.06
CA LEU A 317 2.67 -29.65 -0.81
C LEU A 317 3.76 -30.73 -0.77
N HIS A 318 4.80 -30.59 -1.59
CA HIS A 318 5.82 -31.61 -1.80
C HIS A 318 7.22 -31.22 -1.29
N ALA A 319 7.34 -30.12 -0.53
CA ALA A 319 8.62 -29.62 -0.03
C ALA A 319 9.24 -30.49 1.06
N GLY A 320 10.25 -31.27 0.71
CA GLY A 320 11.09 -32.02 1.66
C GLY A 320 11.35 -33.43 1.16
N HIS A 321 12.47 -34.01 1.56
CA HIS A 321 12.75 -35.41 1.22
C HIS A 321 12.07 -36.33 2.24
N GLY A 322 11.52 -37.45 1.76
CA GLY A 322 10.72 -38.38 2.58
C GLY A 322 9.25 -37.97 2.71
N GLU A 323 8.56 -38.58 3.68
CA GLU A 323 7.11 -38.42 3.86
C GLU A 323 6.81 -37.90 5.27
N PHE A 324 6.03 -36.83 5.35
CA PHE A 324 5.58 -36.25 6.60
C PHE A 324 4.39 -35.32 6.37
N PRO A 325 3.52 -35.12 7.38
CA PRO A 325 2.41 -34.19 7.27
C PRO A 325 2.90 -32.74 7.22
N ARG A 326 2.24 -31.92 6.39
CA ARG A 326 2.38 -30.46 6.35
C ARG A 326 0.98 -29.86 6.42
N PHE A 327 0.80 -28.85 7.26
CA PHE A 327 -0.44 -28.08 7.29
C PHE A 327 -0.24 -26.89 6.35
N ILE A 328 -1.07 -26.83 5.29
CA ILE A 328 -1.02 -25.81 4.22
C ILE A 328 -2.36 -25.12 4.15
#